data_AF-A0A6N7AY80-F1
#
_entry.id   AF-A0A6N7AY80-F1
#
_cell.length_a   1.000
_cell.length_b   1.000
_cell.length_c   1.000
_cell.angle_alpha   90.00
_cell.angle_beta   90.00
_cell.angle_gamma   90.00
#
_symmetry.space_group_name_H-M   'P 1'
#
loop_
_entity.id
_entity.type
_entity.pdbx_description
1 polymer ?
#
loop_
_entity_poly.entity_id
_entity_poly.type
_entity_poly.pdbx_seq_one_letter_code
_entity_poly.pdbx_strand_id
1 'polypeptide(L)' 'MDDVLCIPATDPLFAGIVAIVPLQMLSYLIAAERGCDIDKPRNLAKSVTVE' A
#
# COMPACT_ATOMS: atom_id res chain seq x y z
N MET A 1 -2.25 -24.09 2.46
CA MET A 1 -1.97 -23.25 3.63
C MET A 1 -2.26 -21.83 3.19
N ASP A 2 -3.08 -21.11 3.95
CA ASP A 2 -3.38 -19.71 3.66
C ASP A 2 -2.32 -18.83 4.35
N ASP A 3 -1.73 -17.91 3.60
CA ASP A 3 -0.78 -16.94 4.13
C ASP A 3 -1.51 -15.79 4.82
N VAL A 4 -1.05 -15.39 6.00
CA VAL A 4 -1.71 -14.37 6.83
C VAL A 4 -0.71 -13.29 7.24
N LEU A 5 -1.10 -12.02 7.06
CA LEU A 5 -0.37 -10.86 7.58
C LEU A 5 -0.97 -10.45 8.93
N CYS A 6 -0.29 -10.81 10.03
CA CYS A 6 -0.71 -10.44 11.37
C CYS A 6 -0.42 -8.96 11.65
N ILE A 7 -1.36 -8.30 12.32
CA ILE A 7 -1.20 -6.94 12.84
C ILE A 7 -1.33 -6.94 14.37
N PRO A 8 -0.74 -5.96 15.08
CA PRO A 8 -0.93 -5.81 16.51
C PRO A 8 -2.40 -5.65 16.89
N ALA A 9 -2.74 -6.04 18.12
CA ALA A 9 -4.04 -5.72 18.69
C ALA A 9 -4.20 -4.19 18.79
N THR A 10 -5.26 -3.67 18.22
CA THR A 10 -5.55 -2.24 18.11
C THR A 10 -7.04 -2.01 18.31
N ASP A 11 -7.40 -0.82 18.79
CA ASP A 11 -8.80 -0.39 18.89
C ASP A 11 -9.53 -0.59 17.55
N PRO A 12 -10.75 -1.17 17.53
CA PRO A 12 -11.49 -1.41 16.29
C PRO A 12 -11.62 -0.18 15.38
N LEU A 13 -11.68 1.04 15.96
CA LEU A 13 -11.75 2.29 15.21
C LEU A 13 -10.49 2.54 14.36
N PHE A 14 -9.32 2.10 14.82
CA PHE A 14 -8.02 2.33 14.14
C PHE A 14 -7.48 1.09 13.42
N ALA A 15 -8.15 -0.06 13.52
CA ALA A 15 -7.69 -1.33 12.95
C ALA A 15 -7.38 -1.23 11.44
N GLY A 16 -8.20 -0.48 10.69
CA GLY A 16 -7.96 -0.26 9.25
C GLY A 16 -6.67 0.49 8.94
N ILE A 17 -6.28 1.46 9.78
CA ILE A 17 -5.04 2.23 9.61
C ILE A 17 -3.82 1.34 9.86
N VAL A 18 -3.89 0.43 10.83
CA VAL A 18 -2.80 -0.51 11.10
C VAL A 18 -2.73 -1.58 10.01
N ALA A 19 -3.88 -2.06 9.53
CA ALA A 19 -3.97 -3.05 8.47
C ALA A 19 -3.44 -2.56 7.10
N ILE A 20 -3.53 -1.26 6.79
CA ILE A 20 -3.08 -0.75 5.48
C ILE A 20 -1.55 -0.69 5.35
N VAL A 21 -0.82 -0.51 6.46
CA VAL A 21 0.65 -0.41 6.46
C VAL A 21 1.34 -1.64 5.83
N PRO A 22 1.07 -2.89 6.24
CA PRO A 22 1.72 -4.05 5.62
C PRO A 22 1.31 -4.21 4.15
N LEU A 23 0.11 -3.80 3.76
CA LEU A 23 -0.33 -3.84 2.35
C LEU A 23 0.41 -2.79 1.50
N GLN A 24 0.66 -1.60 2.04
CA GLN A 24 1.50 -0.58 1.40
C GLN A 24 2.94 -1.09 1.21
N MET A 25 3.51 -1.73 2.24
CA MET A 25 4.85 -2.33 2.16
C MET A 25 4.91 -3.47 1.13
N LEU A 26 3.89 -4.33 1.08
CA LEU A 26 3.81 -5.41 0.10
C LEU A 26 3.79 -4.86 -1.33
N SER A 27 2.98 -3.83 -1.59
CA SER A 27 2.94 -3.15 -2.90
C SER A 27 4.30 -2.55 -3.26
N TYR A 28 4.94 -1.86 -2.32
CA TYR A 28 6.27 -1.27 -2.50
C TYR A 28 7.32 -2.33 -2.88
N LEU A 29 7.39 -3.43 -2.13
CA LEU A 29 8.36 -4.50 -2.37
C LEU A 29 8.13 -5.18 -3.72
N ILE A 30 6.87 -5.44 -4.09
CA ILE A 30 6.54 -6.01 -5.41
C ILE A 30 6.92 -5.05 -6.54
N ALA A 31 6.65 -3.75 -6.38
CA ALA A 31 7.00 -2.76 -7.38
C ALA A 31 8.52 -2.61 -7.54
N ALA A 32 9.26 -2.62 -6.44
CA ALA A 32 10.73 -2.60 -6.44
C ALA A 32 11.31 -3.82 -7.15
N GLU A 33 10.83 -5.03 -6.81
CA GLU A 33 11.29 -6.27 -7.43
C GLU A 33 10.99 -6.32 -8.95
N ARG A 34 9.87 -5.72 -9.36
CA ARG A 34 9.47 -5.64 -10.77
C ARG A 34 10.13 -4.49 -11.55
N GLY A 35 10.95 -3.67 -10.91
CA GLY A 35 11.57 -2.50 -11.53
C GLY A 35 10.56 -1.43 -11.99
N CYS A 36 9.39 -1.36 -11.34
CA CYS A 36 8.42 -0.30 -11.59
C CYS A 36 8.88 1.03 -10.96
N ASP A 37 8.57 2.15 -11.61
CA ASP A 37 8.74 3.47 -10.98
C ASP A 37 7.65 3.67 -9.90
N ILE A 38 8.08 3.61 -8.64
CA ILE A 38 7.22 3.65 -7.45
C ILE A 38 6.70 5.08 -7.21
N ASP A 39 7.54 6.08 -7.45
CA ASP A 39 7.21 7.49 -7.22
C ASP A 39 6.38 8.09 -8.37
N LYS A 40 6.49 7.51 -9.57
CA LYS A 40 5.73 7.91 -10.76
C LYS A 40 5.02 6.72 -11.40
N PRO A 41 3.96 6.19 -10.75
CA PRO A 41 3.18 5.11 -11.31
C PRO A 41 2.59 5.50 -12.67
N ARG A 42 2.60 4.55 -13.61
CA ARG A 42 2.04 4.74 -14.95
C ARG A 42 0.59 5.25 -14.88
N ASN A 43 0.24 6.18 -15.76
CA ASN A 43 -1.11 6.74 -15.91
C ASN A 43 -1.67 7.47 -14.66
N LEU A 44 -0.82 7.80 -13.68
CA LEU A 44 -1.23 8.55 -12.49
C LEU A 44 -0.60 9.94 -12.49
N ALA A 45 -1.41 10.94 -12.16
CA ALA A 45 -0.95 12.27 -11.79
C ALA A 45 -1.09 12.43 -10.26
N LYS A 46 -0.20 13.21 -9.65
CA LYS A 46 -0.26 13.50 -8.20
C LYS A 46 -1.57 14.19 -7.79
N SER A 47 -2.12 15.00 -8.68
CA SER A 47 -3.44 15.63 -8.56
C SER A 47 -4.01 15.83 -9.96
N VAL A 48 -5.30 15.60 -10.14
CA VAL A 48 -6.00 15.91 -11.39
C VAL A 48 -6.60 17.30 -11.23
N THR A 49 -6.00 18.29 -11.88
CA THR A 49 -6.56 19.63 -12.03
C THR A 49 -6.96 19.78 -13.49
N VAL A 50 -8.24 19.99 -13.76
CA VAL A 50 -8.75 20.31 -15.10
C VAL A 50 -9.18 21.77 -15.05
N GLU A 51 -8.73 22.56 -16.02
CA GLU A 51 -9.38 23.83 -16.38
C GLU A 51 -10.55 23.57 -17.33
#